data_AF-A0A9P0D5J2-F1
#
_entry.id   AF-A0A9P0D5J2-F1
#
_cell.length_a   1.000
_cell.length_b   1.000
_cell.length_c   1.000
_cell.angle_alpha   90.00
_cell.angle_beta   90.00
_cell.angle_gamma   90.00
#
_symmetry.space_group_name_H-M   'P 1'
#
loop_
_entity.id
_entity.type
_entity.pdbx_description
1 polymer ?
#
loop_
_entity_poly.entity_id
_entity_poly.type
_entity_poly.pdbx_seq_one_letter_code
_entity_poly.pdbx_strand_id
1 'polypeptide(L)'
;MENSIGTVIMATLFAILIYFLVTAQAKDPNIEEEELQAYNYMLSINDKMEKYLNKKVLSDWAYASNLTQENLNKNIKISAEVANIQKEIWHQIAQYNWQQFSDYSLRRQFWAYSTIGENALPEPQFKMLKKLVSDMESIYSTAKICDYKNSTKCDLLLEPDLTNILATSNDEKELRHVWIEWRNSIGPKCKDSYKSYVALSNEGAKLNNFSDQGEVWLKDYEDDTIKEQVHGNMWGQTWDNIAEKTLPYPDVEDSDYTAEMIKQNYTAIKIFQTAENFFKSINLTEMPRTFWKNSILEKPADRNLICHASAWDFYDQKDFRIKQCTEVTYEQMSTAHHEMGHIEYFLQYKDQPVPFRTGANDGDCISLSFGTTTHLRKIGLITSDNPDPKIVLNNLYRVGLGKIAFLPFGYLMDLWRWDVFSGKTTPDNYNCKWWELREKYQGLEPPVDRSEEDFDPAAKYHIIADVPYLRYFISFVIQFQFHRALCEKAGQYEPNNPKKPLHECDIYENTDAGNALK
;
A
#
# COMPACT_ATOMS: atom_id res chain seq x y z
N MET A 1 -79.05 -3.56 0.52
CA MET A 1 -78.15 -3.24 -0.61
C MET A 1 -76.75 -2.82 -0.13
N GLU A 2 -76.63 -2.07 0.96
CA GLU A 2 -75.35 -1.52 1.44
C GLU A 2 -74.23 -2.57 1.68
N ASN A 3 -74.54 -3.71 2.32
CA ASN A 3 -73.53 -4.77 2.54
C ASN A 3 -72.89 -5.32 1.25
N SER A 4 -73.57 -5.27 0.10
CA SER A 4 -72.98 -5.76 -1.17
C SER A 4 -71.93 -4.80 -1.74
N ILE A 5 -72.04 -3.51 -1.43
CA ILE A 5 -71.17 -2.47 -2.01
C ILE A 5 -69.83 -2.45 -1.28
N GLY A 6 -69.84 -2.54 0.06
CA GLY A 6 -68.61 -2.60 0.86
C GLY A 6 -67.73 -3.81 0.54
N THR A 7 -68.32 -4.99 0.31
CA THR A 7 -67.58 -6.21 -0.06
C THR A 7 -66.92 -6.09 -1.42
N VAL A 8 -67.61 -5.50 -2.41
CA VAL A 8 -67.03 -5.25 -3.74
C VAL A 8 -65.89 -4.23 -3.65
N ILE A 9 -66.07 -3.12 -2.92
CA ILE A 9 -65.02 -2.10 -2.76
C ILE A 9 -63.76 -2.70 -2.09
N MET A 10 -63.91 -3.50 -1.03
CA MET A 10 -62.75 -4.17 -0.42
C MET A 10 -62.09 -5.17 -1.38
N ALA A 11 -62.85 -5.98 -2.12
CA ALA A 11 -62.27 -6.91 -3.09
C ALA A 11 -61.51 -6.18 -4.20
N THR A 12 -62.02 -5.06 -4.71
CA THR A 12 -61.34 -4.24 -5.71
C THR A 12 -60.08 -3.58 -5.16
N LEU A 13 -60.12 -3.03 -3.94
CA LEU A 13 -58.93 -2.46 -3.28
C LEU A 13 -57.87 -3.52 -3.00
N PHE A 14 -58.26 -4.74 -2.60
CA PHE A 14 -57.34 -5.84 -2.37
C PHE A 14 -56.72 -6.36 -3.68
N ALA A 15 -57.51 -6.44 -4.76
CA ALA A 15 -57.01 -6.77 -6.10
C ALA A 15 -56.06 -5.70 -6.66
N ILE A 16 -56.35 -4.41 -6.42
CA ILE A 16 -55.45 -3.30 -6.76
C ILE A 16 -54.16 -3.39 -5.93
N LEU A 17 -54.25 -3.65 -4.62
CA LEU A 17 -53.08 -3.80 -3.75
C LEU A 17 -52.20 -4.98 -4.18
N ILE A 18 -52.80 -6.13 -4.49
CA ILE A 18 -52.09 -7.31 -5.03
C ILE A 18 -51.48 -6.99 -6.40
N TYR A 19 -52.21 -6.31 -7.29
CA TYR A 19 -51.67 -5.90 -8.58
C TYR A 19 -50.46 -4.98 -8.41
N PHE A 20 -50.56 -3.94 -7.56
CA PHE A 20 -49.43 -3.05 -7.26
C PHE A 20 -48.26 -3.78 -6.60
N LEU A 21 -48.49 -4.73 -5.68
CA LEU A 21 -47.44 -5.56 -5.07
C LEU A 21 -46.74 -6.44 -6.11
N VAL A 22 -47.50 -7.10 -6.98
CA VAL A 22 -46.99 -7.95 -8.06
C VAL A 22 -46.22 -7.13 -9.10
N THR A 23 -46.72 -5.95 -9.50
CA THR A 23 -46.01 -5.06 -10.44
C THR A 23 -44.82 -4.35 -9.82
N ALA A 24 -44.78 -4.17 -8.49
CA ALA A 24 -43.64 -3.60 -7.78
C ALA A 24 -42.53 -4.62 -7.50
N GLN A 25 -42.79 -5.93 -7.69
CA GLN A 25 -41.82 -7.01 -7.53
C GLN A 25 -41.44 -7.72 -8.84
N ALA A 26 -42.19 -7.51 -9.92
CA ALA A 26 -41.78 -7.94 -11.26
C ALA A 26 -40.66 -7.03 -11.79
N LYS A 27 -39.42 -7.53 -11.84
CA LYS A 27 -38.33 -6.88 -12.58
C LYS A 27 -38.63 -6.92 -14.08
N ASP A 28 -37.96 -6.04 -14.84
CA ASP A 28 -37.98 -6.12 -16.30
C ASP A 28 -37.40 -7.48 -16.74
N PRO A 29 -38.17 -8.33 -17.45
CA PRO A 29 -37.69 -9.66 -17.86
C PRO A 29 -36.45 -9.63 -18.74
N ASN A 30 -36.22 -8.53 -19.47
CA ASN A 30 -35.02 -8.37 -20.30
C ASN A 30 -33.77 -8.21 -19.44
N ILE A 31 -33.88 -7.53 -18.28
CA ILE A 31 -32.78 -7.36 -17.33
C ILE A 31 -32.46 -8.68 -16.62
N GLU A 32 -33.46 -9.49 -16.27
CA GLU A 32 -33.20 -10.80 -15.65
C GLU A 32 -32.49 -11.79 -16.59
N GLU A 33 -32.81 -11.77 -17.89
CA GLU A 33 -32.08 -12.58 -18.89
C GLU A 33 -30.66 -12.04 -19.10
N GLU A 34 -30.49 -10.72 -19.21
CA GLU A 34 -29.18 -10.06 -19.35
C GLU A 34 -28.28 -10.32 -18.13
N GLU A 35 -28.81 -10.24 -16.91
CA GLU A 35 -28.11 -10.48 -15.65
C GLU A 35 -27.62 -11.95 -15.55
N LEU A 36 -28.41 -12.91 -16.05
CA LEU A 36 -27.99 -14.32 -16.15
C LEU A 36 -26.88 -14.54 -17.19
N GLN A 37 -26.94 -13.85 -18.34
CA GLN A 37 -25.86 -13.89 -19.34
C GLN A 37 -24.57 -13.27 -18.78
N ALA A 38 -24.69 -12.11 -18.13
CA ALA A 38 -23.61 -11.40 -17.45
C ALA A 38 -22.96 -12.23 -16.33
N TYR A 39 -23.74 -12.97 -15.54
CA TYR A 39 -23.23 -13.87 -14.51
C TYR A 39 -22.34 -14.98 -15.10
N ASN A 40 -22.82 -15.66 -16.14
CA ASN A 40 -22.06 -16.71 -16.83
C ASN A 40 -20.79 -16.15 -17.51
N TYR A 41 -20.88 -14.95 -18.09
CA TYR A 41 -19.73 -14.25 -18.65
C TYR A 41 -18.69 -13.92 -17.56
N MET A 42 -19.12 -13.40 -16.40
CA MET A 42 -18.24 -13.06 -15.30
C MET A 42 -17.52 -14.27 -14.69
N LEU A 43 -18.20 -15.41 -14.56
CA LEU A 43 -17.55 -16.68 -14.17
C LEU A 43 -16.42 -17.06 -15.14
N SER A 44 -16.65 -16.93 -16.46
CA SER A 44 -15.62 -17.20 -17.46
C SER A 44 -14.47 -16.19 -17.46
N ILE A 45 -14.74 -14.91 -17.16
CA ILE A 45 -13.69 -13.89 -17.03
C ILE A 45 -12.80 -14.21 -15.83
N ASN A 46 -13.37 -14.57 -14.68
CA ASN A 46 -12.60 -14.86 -13.47
C ASN A 46 -11.54 -15.96 -13.72
N ASP A 47 -11.96 -17.13 -14.23
CA ASP A 47 -11.04 -18.23 -14.59
C ASP A 47 -10.01 -17.85 -15.67
N LYS A 48 -10.41 -17.03 -16.65
CA LYS A 48 -9.48 -16.48 -17.66
C LYS A 48 -8.43 -15.58 -16.97
N MET A 49 -8.87 -14.64 -16.14
CA MET A 49 -8.02 -13.61 -15.55
C MET A 49 -7.09 -14.14 -14.46
N GLU A 50 -7.46 -15.15 -13.66
CA GLU A 50 -6.51 -15.83 -12.75
C GLU A 50 -5.25 -16.28 -13.50
N LYS A 51 -5.42 -16.94 -14.65
CA LYS A 51 -4.32 -17.51 -15.46
C LYS A 51 -3.45 -16.41 -16.08
N TYR A 52 -4.05 -15.33 -16.57
CA TYR A 52 -3.32 -14.22 -17.16
C TYR A 52 -2.61 -13.35 -16.11
N LEU A 53 -3.22 -13.12 -14.94
CA LEU A 53 -2.59 -12.40 -13.84
C LEU A 53 -1.46 -13.22 -13.22
N ASN A 54 -1.62 -14.54 -13.02
CA ASN A 54 -0.53 -15.43 -12.62
C ASN A 54 0.66 -15.33 -13.59
N LYS A 55 0.42 -15.42 -14.89
CA LYS A 55 1.45 -15.26 -15.94
C LYS A 55 2.14 -13.89 -15.86
N LYS A 56 1.38 -12.81 -15.61
CA LYS A 56 1.91 -11.46 -15.45
C LYS A 56 2.78 -11.34 -14.20
N VAL A 57 2.25 -11.71 -13.03
CA VAL A 57 2.95 -11.62 -11.73
C VAL A 57 4.22 -12.48 -11.71
N LEU A 58 4.22 -13.66 -12.35
CA LEU A 58 5.45 -14.44 -12.54
C LEU A 58 6.53 -13.67 -13.32
N SER A 59 6.14 -12.86 -14.31
CA SER A 59 7.07 -12.02 -15.07
C SER A 59 7.42 -10.69 -14.39
N ASP A 60 6.55 -10.15 -13.54
CA ASP A 60 6.84 -9.00 -12.67
C ASP A 60 7.88 -9.41 -11.62
N TRP A 61 7.62 -10.50 -10.90
CA TRP A 61 8.54 -11.10 -9.92
C TRP A 61 9.92 -11.41 -10.53
N ALA A 62 9.96 -12.02 -11.72
CA ALA A 62 11.21 -12.37 -12.39
C ALA A 62 12.08 -11.14 -12.73
N TYR A 63 11.46 -10.01 -13.07
CA TYR A 63 12.16 -8.75 -13.29
C TYR A 63 12.57 -8.08 -11.98
N ALA A 64 11.63 -7.89 -11.04
CA ALA A 64 11.87 -7.24 -9.75
C ALA A 64 12.94 -7.97 -8.91
N SER A 65 13.05 -9.30 -9.07
CA SER A 65 14.04 -10.16 -8.40
C SER A 65 15.38 -10.30 -9.14
N ASN A 66 15.46 -9.86 -10.40
CA ASN A 66 16.66 -9.95 -11.24
C ASN A 66 16.58 -8.94 -12.41
N LEU A 67 17.14 -7.75 -12.20
CA LEU A 67 17.07 -6.62 -13.11
C LEU A 67 17.96 -6.84 -14.35
N THR A 68 17.37 -7.44 -15.39
CA THR A 68 18.01 -7.66 -16.70
C THR A 68 17.13 -7.16 -17.83
N GLN A 69 17.75 -6.76 -18.96
CA GLN A 69 17.01 -6.35 -20.16
C GLN A 69 16.15 -7.49 -20.74
N GLU A 70 16.56 -8.75 -20.57
CA GLU A 70 15.78 -9.91 -21.00
C GLU A 70 14.49 -10.05 -20.17
N ASN A 71 14.59 -9.95 -18.84
CA ASN A 71 13.43 -10.01 -17.96
C ASN A 71 12.51 -8.81 -18.18
N LEU A 72 13.07 -7.60 -18.39
CA LEU A 72 12.29 -6.40 -18.73
C LEU A 72 11.52 -6.57 -20.04
N ASN A 73 12.16 -7.07 -21.09
CA ASN A 73 11.52 -7.29 -22.39
C ASN A 73 10.39 -8.35 -22.30
N LYS A 74 10.59 -9.40 -21.51
CA LYS A 74 9.56 -10.41 -21.20
C LYS A 74 8.40 -9.78 -20.43
N ASN A 75 8.71 -8.98 -19.40
CA ASN A 75 7.73 -8.29 -18.56
C ASN A 75 6.83 -7.35 -19.37
N ILE A 76 7.42 -6.44 -20.16
CA ILE A 76 6.67 -5.48 -20.99
C ILE A 76 5.80 -6.23 -22.01
N LYS A 77 6.31 -7.32 -22.60
CA LYS A 77 5.54 -8.14 -23.55
C LYS A 77 4.32 -8.80 -22.90
N ILE A 78 4.48 -9.42 -21.73
CA ILE A 78 3.39 -10.11 -21.02
C ILE A 78 2.39 -9.10 -20.45
N SER A 79 2.86 -7.97 -19.90
CA SER A 79 1.97 -6.90 -19.44
C SER A 79 1.09 -6.35 -20.58
N ALA A 80 1.65 -6.17 -21.78
CA ALA A 80 0.88 -5.73 -22.94
C ALA A 80 -0.16 -6.77 -23.43
N GLU A 81 0.17 -8.07 -23.34
CA GLU A 81 -0.76 -9.16 -23.62
C GLU A 81 -1.97 -9.12 -22.68
N VAL A 82 -1.73 -8.95 -21.37
CA VAL A 82 -2.80 -8.86 -20.37
C VAL A 82 -3.61 -7.57 -20.49
N ALA A 83 -2.97 -6.43 -20.75
CA ALA A 83 -3.67 -5.17 -20.99
C ALA A 83 -4.64 -5.25 -22.18
N ASN A 84 -4.25 -5.92 -23.27
CA ASN A 84 -5.15 -6.15 -24.42
C ASN A 84 -6.36 -7.03 -24.04
N ILE A 85 -6.18 -8.05 -23.20
CA ILE A 85 -7.29 -8.87 -22.70
C ILE A 85 -8.21 -8.06 -21.77
N GLN A 86 -7.66 -7.16 -20.95
CA GLN A 86 -8.45 -6.24 -20.15
C GLN A 86 -9.28 -5.27 -21.02
N LYS A 87 -8.77 -4.83 -22.18
CA LYS A 87 -9.57 -4.07 -23.17
C LYS A 87 -10.70 -4.90 -23.78
N GLU A 88 -10.46 -6.17 -24.15
CA GLU A 88 -11.51 -7.07 -24.62
C GLU A 88 -12.66 -7.16 -23.61
N ILE A 89 -12.30 -7.36 -22.33
CA ILE A 89 -13.25 -7.42 -21.22
C ILE A 89 -13.97 -6.07 -21.06
N TRP A 90 -13.23 -4.97 -20.97
CA TRP A 90 -13.78 -3.62 -20.80
C TRP A 90 -14.80 -3.24 -21.89
N HIS A 91 -14.49 -3.52 -23.16
CA HIS A 91 -15.42 -3.28 -24.26
C HIS A 91 -16.68 -4.15 -24.19
N GLN A 92 -16.57 -5.39 -23.72
CA GLN A 92 -17.71 -6.30 -23.53
C GLN A 92 -18.56 -5.90 -22.31
N ILE A 93 -17.93 -5.51 -21.20
CA ILE A 93 -18.58 -4.97 -19.99
C ILE A 93 -19.41 -3.73 -20.34
N ALA A 94 -18.91 -2.87 -21.23
CA ALA A 94 -19.63 -1.69 -21.72
C ALA A 94 -20.87 -2.00 -22.59
N GLN A 95 -21.10 -3.25 -23.01
CA GLN A 95 -22.33 -3.64 -23.73
C GLN A 95 -23.50 -3.94 -22.79
N TYR A 96 -23.23 -4.19 -21.50
CA TYR A 96 -24.25 -4.57 -20.53
C TYR A 96 -24.79 -3.36 -19.77
N ASN A 97 -26.09 -3.36 -19.46
CA ASN A 97 -26.76 -2.38 -18.59
C ASN A 97 -26.53 -2.70 -17.09
N TRP A 98 -25.29 -3.01 -16.73
CA TRP A 98 -24.93 -3.66 -15.47
C TRP A 98 -25.23 -2.82 -14.22
N GLN A 99 -25.36 -1.51 -14.36
CA GLN A 99 -25.77 -0.61 -13.27
C GLN A 99 -27.19 -0.92 -12.76
N GLN A 100 -28.04 -1.55 -13.59
CA GLN A 100 -29.40 -1.95 -13.24
C GLN A 100 -29.51 -3.38 -12.72
N PHE A 101 -28.42 -4.17 -12.75
CA PHE A 101 -28.42 -5.54 -12.22
C PHE A 101 -28.76 -5.55 -10.73
N SER A 102 -29.58 -6.51 -10.34
CA SER A 102 -30.05 -6.67 -8.97
C SER A 102 -28.99 -7.28 -8.05
N ASP A 103 -28.21 -8.24 -8.54
CA ASP A 103 -27.08 -8.82 -7.83
C ASP A 103 -25.98 -7.75 -7.63
N TYR A 104 -25.79 -7.37 -6.37
CA TYR A 104 -24.75 -6.42 -5.95
C TYR A 104 -23.33 -6.93 -6.26
N SER A 105 -23.06 -8.22 -6.05
CA SER A 105 -21.75 -8.82 -6.28
C SER A 105 -21.40 -8.81 -7.76
N LEU A 106 -22.35 -9.18 -8.62
CA LEU A 106 -22.19 -9.09 -10.06
C LEU A 106 -21.96 -7.63 -10.50
N ARG A 107 -22.81 -6.70 -10.03
CA ARG A 107 -22.68 -5.27 -10.32
C ARG A 107 -21.32 -4.70 -9.89
N ARG A 108 -20.80 -5.11 -8.72
CA ARG A 108 -19.49 -4.67 -8.20
C ARG A 108 -18.29 -5.31 -8.91
N GLN A 109 -18.43 -6.51 -9.48
CA GLN A 109 -17.43 -7.08 -10.41
C GLN A 109 -17.43 -6.36 -11.76
N PHE A 110 -18.60 -6.00 -12.29
CA PHE A 110 -18.71 -5.19 -13.50
C PHE A 110 -18.10 -3.78 -13.33
N TRP A 111 -18.36 -3.11 -12.20
CA TRP A 111 -17.73 -1.82 -11.84
C TRP A 111 -16.20 -1.90 -11.72
N ALA A 112 -15.66 -3.05 -11.31
CA ALA A 112 -14.21 -3.23 -11.23
C ALA A 112 -13.56 -3.37 -12.62
N TYR A 113 -14.26 -3.98 -13.58
CA TYR A 113 -13.80 -4.07 -14.98
C TYR A 113 -14.22 -2.89 -15.87
N SER A 114 -15.11 -1.98 -15.41
CA SER A 114 -15.54 -0.81 -16.19
C SER A 114 -14.48 0.30 -16.29
N THR A 115 -13.41 0.20 -15.50
CA THR A 115 -12.26 1.11 -15.53
C THR A 115 -10.99 0.28 -15.48
N ILE A 116 -10.16 0.37 -16.52
CA ILE A 116 -8.89 -0.37 -16.64
C ILE A 116 -7.67 0.54 -16.56
N GLY A 117 -7.88 1.85 -16.36
CA GLY A 117 -6.84 2.86 -16.20
C GLY A 117 -5.90 2.90 -17.41
N GLU A 118 -4.60 2.98 -17.13
CA GLU A 118 -3.53 3.03 -18.15
C GLU A 118 -3.55 1.83 -19.12
N ASN A 119 -4.12 0.69 -18.73
CA ASN A 119 -4.28 -0.46 -19.63
C ASN A 119 -5.19 -0.15 -20.83
N ALA A 120 -5.96 0.93 -20.82
CA ALA A 120 -6.74 1.38 -21.99
C ALA A 120 -5.85 1.87 -23.15
N LEU A 121 -4.60 2.30 -22.88
CA LEU A 121 -3.70 2.87 -23.88
C LEU A 121 -3.44 1.90 -25.06
N PRO A 122 -3.43 2.40 -26.31
CA PRO A 122 -2.83 1.73 -27.46
C PRO A 122 -1.51 1.03 -27.14
N GLU A 123 -1.32 -0.19 -27.65
CA GLU A 123 -0.19 -1.06 -27.26
C GLU A 123 1.20 -0.39 -27.35
N PRO A 124 1.54 0.43 -28.37
CA PRO A 124 2.82 1.13 -28.42
C PRO A 124 3.00 2.14 -27.27
N GLN A 125 1.95 2.89 -26.93
CA GLN A 125 1.94 3.86 -25.82
C GLN A 125 2.02 3.15 -24.47
N PHE A 126 1.25 2.07 -24.27
CA PHE A 126 1.31 1.26 -23.05
C PHE A 126 2.71 0.67 -22.82
N LYS A 127 3.35 0.14 -23.87
CA LYS A 127 4.73 -0.37 -23.79
C LYS A 127 5.74 0.75 -23.50
N MET A 128 5.55 1.93 -24.05
CA MET A 128 6.38 3.11 -23.74
C MET A 128 6.22 3.51 -22.27
N LEU A 129 4.99 3.58 -21.75
CA LEU A 129 4.68 3.87 -20.37
C LEU A 129 5.34 2.87 -19.40
N LYS A 130 5.14 1.56 -19.61
CA LYS A 130 5.80 0.52 -18.80
C LYS A 130 7.33 0.60 -18.87
N LYS A 131 7.90 0.96 -20.03
CA LYS A 131 9.34 1.18 -20.15
C LYS A 131 9.80 2.41 -19.35
N LEU A 132 9.09 3.53 -19.42
CA LEU A 132 9.44 4.75 -18.67
C LEU A 132 9.48 4.50 -17.16
N VAL A 133 8.43 3.86 -16.61
CA VAL A 133 8.39 3.48 -15.18
C VAL A 133 9.55 2.55 -14.82
N SER A 134 9.77 1.48 -15.60
CA SER A 134 10.86 0.52 -15.36
C SER A 134 12.25 1.14 -15.46
N ASP A 135 12.46 2.08 -16.39
CA ASP A 135 13.73 2.79 -16.53
C ASP A 135 13.99 3.70 -15.32
N MET A 136 12.96 4.39 -14.78
CA MET A 136 13.09 5.20 -13.57
C MET A 136 13.31 4.34 -12.30
N GLU A 137 12.61 3.19 -12.17
CA GLU A 137 12.86 2.21 -11.09
C GLU A 137 14.27 1.62 -11.15
N SER A 138 14.78 1.37 -12.36
CA SER A 138 16.16 0.91 -12.58
C SER A 138 17.19 1.98 -12.18
N ILE A 139 16.96 3.24 -12.56
CA ILE A 139 17.79 4.38 -12.12
C ILE A 139 17.82 4.46 -10.59
N TYR A 140 16.66 4.37 -9.93
CA TYR A 140 16.55 4.41 -8.48
C TYR A 140 17.29 3.25 -7.81
N SER A 141 17.03 2.02 -8.27
CA SER A 141 17.53 0.78 -7.62
C SER A 141 19.02 0.53 -7.85
N THR A 142 19.63 1.18 -8.85
CA THR A 142 21.05 1.04 -9.20
C THR A 142 21.88 2.30 -8.98
N ALA A 143 21.25 3.38 -8.51
CA ALA A 143 21.93 4.64 -8.16
C ALA A 143 22.97 4.40 -7.05
N LYS A 144 24.14 4.99 -7.26
CA LYS A 144 25.29 4.92 -6.36
C LYS A 144 25.88 6.31 -6.17
N ILE A 145 26.39 6.58 -4.97
CA ILE A 145 27.09 7.83 -4.67
C ILE A 145 28.50 7.55 -4.13
N CYS A 146 29.35 8.57 -4.15
CA CYS A 146 30.68 8.50 -3.54
C CYS A 146 30.63 8.82 -2.04
N ASP A 147 31.43 8.09 -1.26
CA ASP A 147 31.60 8.25 0.18
C ASP A 147 32.15 9.65 0.52
N TYR A 148 31.56 10.30 1.53
CA TYR A 148 31.93 11.65 1.97
C TYR A 148 33.39 11.75 2.44
N LYS A 149 33.89 10.70 3.11
CA LYS A 149 35.22 10.64 3.72
C LYS A 149 36.25 10.00 2.78
N ASN A 150 35.81 9.24 1.78
CA ASN A 150 36.66 8.65 0.75
C ASN A 150 36.05 8.75 -0.67
N SER A 151 36.38 9.82 -1.39
CA SER A 151 35.91 10.07 -2.76
C SER A 151 36.30 9.03 -3.82
N THR A 152 37.15 8.04 -3.49
CA THR A 152 37.45 6.90 -4.38
C THR A 152 36.47 5.73 -4.22
N LYS A 153 35.70 5.69 -3.13
CA LYS A 153 34.67 4.69 -2.87
C LYS A 153 33.32 5.20 -3.41
N CYS A 154 32.95 4.77 -4.61
CA CYS A 154 31.73 5.21 -5.32
C CYS A 154 30.74 4.06 -5.58
N ASP A 155 30.56 3.20 -4.58
CA ASP A 155 29.72 2.00 -4.65
C ASP A 155 28.54 1.98 -3.67
N LEU A 156 28.37 3.02 -2.84
CA LEU A 156 27.31 3.13 -1.83
C LEU A 156 25.92 3.14 -2.46
N LEU A 157 25.06 2.21 -2.05
CA LEU A 157 23.65 2.10 -2.45
C LEU A 157 22.74 2.70 -1.37
N LEU A 158 21.50 3.08 -1.72
CA LEU A 158 20.50 3.48 -0.71
C LEU A 158 20.37 2.42 0.38
N GLU A 159 20.10 1.18 -0.03
CA GLU A 159 19.95 0.03 0.86
C GLU A 159 21.14 -0.94 0.75
N PRO A 160 21.94 -1.15 1.81
CA PRO A 160 21.76 -0.62 3.17
C PRO A 160 22.58 0.68 3.46
N ASP A 161 23.51 1.08 2.59
CA ASP A 161 24.58 2.01 2.97
C ASP A 161 24.09 3.40 3.38
N LEU A 162 23.28 4.05 2.53
CA LEU A 162 22.83 5.42 2.81
C LEU A 162 21.75 5.46 3.90
N THR A 163 20.87 4.47 3.94
CA THR A 163 19.87 4.33 5.02
C THR A 163 20.57 4.20 6.38
N ASN A 164 21.61 3.37 6.49
CA ASN A 164 22.42 3.26 7.71
C ASN A 164 23.19 4.55 8.06
N ILE A 165 23.76 5.27 7.09
CA ILE A 165 24.41 6.58 7.35
C ILE A 165 23.39 7.63 7.82
N LEU A 166 22.22 7.71 7.19
CA LEU A 166 21.16 8.66 7.53
C LEU A 166 20.52 8.36 8.91
N ALA A 167 20.45 7.09 9.30
CA ALA A 167 19.97 6.68 10.61
C ALA A 167 20.99 6.95 11.74
N THR A 168 22.28 6.69 11.50
CA THR A 168 23.29 6.64 12.58
C THR A 168 24.22 7.87 12.66
N SER A 169 24.47 8.59 11.57
CA SER A 169 25.46 9.68 11.60
C SER A 169 24.99 10.90 12.40
N ASN A 170 25.97 11.61 12.95
CA ASN A 170 25.83 12.90 13.63
C ASN A 170 26.64 14.00 12.93
N ASP A 171 27.35 13.69 11.85
CA ASP A 171 28.09 14.69 11.06
C ASP A 171 27.12 15.35 10.06
N GLU A 172 26.74 16.60 10.36
CA GLU A 172 25.88 17.43 9.51
C GLU A 172 26.37 17.47 8.05
N LYS A 173 27.69 17.48 7.82
CA LYS A 173 28.27 17.57 6.48
C LYS A 173 28.16 16.25 5.73
N GLU A 174 28.30 15.13 6.43
CA GLU A 174 28.08 13.79 5.88
C GLU A 174 26.60 13.58 5.52
N LEU A 175 25.69 13.94 6.43
CA LEU A 175 24.24 13.87 6.19
C LEU A 175 23.82 14.76 5.01
N ARG A 176 24.35 15.99 4.95
CA ARG A 176 24.10 16.93 3.84
C ARG A 176 24.68 16.43 2.52
N HIS A 177 25.89 15.85 2.52
CA HIS A 177 26.50 15.22 1.35
C HIS A 177 25.62 14.08 0.81
N VAL A 178 25.24 13.13 1.66
CA VAL A 178 24.37 11.99 1.28
C VAL A 178 23.01 12.48 0.75
N TRP A 179 22.40 13.48 1.40
CA TRP A 179 21.12 14.05 0.98
C TRP A 179 21.17 14.65 -0.44
N ILE A 180 22.25 15.39 -0.75
CA ILE A 180 22.46 16.08 -2.03
C ILE A 180 22.79 15.07 -3.12
N GLU A 181 23.81 14.24 -2.90
CA GLU A 181 24.30 13.30 -3.92
C GLU A 181 23.24 12.27 -4.30
N TRP A 182 22.44 11.78 -3.33
CA TRP A 182 21.33 10.88 -3.64
C TRP A 182 20.33 11.51 -4.61
N ARG A 183 19.88 12.74 -4.32
CA ARG A 183 18.93 13.48 -5.17
C ARG A 183 19.50 13.80 -6.55
N ASN A 184 20.73 14.29 -6.60
CA ASN A 184 21.42 14.61 -7.85
C ASN A 184 21.69 13.37 -8.71
N SER A 185 21.90 12.20 -8.09
CA SER A 185 22.11 10.94 -8.80
C SER A 185 20.87 10.38 -9.51
N ILE A 186 19.66 10.84 -9.14
CA ILE A 186 18.37 10.32 -9.65
C ILE A 186 17.54 11.41 -10.33
N GLY A 187 17.24 12.50 -9.61
CA GLY A 187 16.21 13.47 -9.98
C GLY A 187 16.31 13.99 -11.41
N PRO A 188 17.43 14.65 -11.79
CA PRO A 188 17.61 15.17 -13.15
C PRO A 188 17.47 14.10 -14.24
N LYS A 189 17.86 12.85 -13.98
CA LYS A 189 17.75 11.73 -14.94
C LYS A 189 16.30 11.26 -15.14
N CYS A 190 15.44 11.43 -14.12
CA CYS A 190 14.04 11.02 -14.16
C CYS A 190 13.10 12.13 -14.66
N LYS A 191 13.49 13.42 -14.64
CA LYS A 191 12.58 14.55 -14.87
C LYS A 191 11.80 14.46 -16.20
N ASP A 192 12.48 14.19 -17.32
CA ASP A 192 11.83 14.10 -18.64
C ASP A 192 11.04 12.80 -18.85
N SER A 193 11.52 11.68 -18.29
CA SER A 193 10.76 10.43 -18.24
C SER A 193 9.46 10.60 -17.46
N TYR A 194 9.49 11.36 -16.37
CA TYR A 194 8.32 11.66 -15.54
C TYR A 194 7.30 12.54 -16.26
N LYS A 195 7.75 13.56 -17.02
CA LYS A 195 6.85 14.36 -17.90
C LYS A 195 6.12 13.47 -18.90
N SER A 196 6.84 12.52 -19.51
CA SER A 196 6.27 11.59 -20.49
C SER A 196 5.32 10.57 -19.85
N TYR A 197 5.65 10.08 -18.65
CA TYR A 197 4.78 9.26 -17.81
C TYR A 197 3.46 9.98 -17.51
N VAL A 198 3.50 11.20 -16.94
CA VAL A 198 2.31 12.02 -16.63
C VAL A 198 1.40 12.21 -17.85
N ALA A 199 1.99 12.49 -19.02
CA ALA A 199 1.23 12.66 -20.26
C ALA A 199 0.49 11.38 -20.68
N LEU A 200 1.16 10.23 -20.64
CA LEU A 200 0.60 8.92 -21.01
C LEU A 200 -0.43 8.43 -19.98
N SER A 201 -0.18 8.60 -18.68
CA SER A 201 -1.13 8.26 -17.62
C SER A 201 -2.44 9.07 -17.77
N ASN A 202 -2.33 10.37 -18.05
CA ASN A 202 -3.49 11.22 -18.32
C ASN A 202 -4.22 10.88 -19.63
N GLU A 203 -3.52 10.37 -20.65
CA GLU A 203 -4.17 9.82 -21.86
C GLU A 203 -4.96 8.55 -21.52
N GLY A 204 -4.40 7.66 -20.69
CA GLY A 204 -5.10 6.50 -20.13
C GLY A 204 -6.34 6.88 -19.33
N ALA A 205 -6.24 7.88 -18.44
CA ALA A 205 -7.38 8.39 -17.67
C ALA A 205 -8.53 8.89 -18.56
N LYS A 206 -8.21 9.67 -19.59
CA LYS A 206 -9.20 10.21 -20.56
C LYS A 206 -9.89 9.11 -21.36
N LEU A 207 -9.19 8.04 -21.72
CA LEU A 207 -9.81 6.86 -22.34
C LEU A 207 -10.80 6.14 -21.41
N ASN A 208 -10.67 6.31 -20.09
CA ASN A 208 -11.61 5.80 -19.09
C ASN A 208 -12.69 6.84 -18.68
N ASN A 209 -12.78 7.99 -19.38
CA ASN A 209 -13.67 9.13 -19.09
C ASN A 209 -13.37 9.91 -17.80
N PHE A 210 -12.14 9.84 -17.28
CA PHE A 210 -11.66 10.70 -16.18
C PHE A 210 -10.91 11.92 -16.72
N SER A 211 -10.83 13.00 -15.94
CA SER A 211 -10.15 14.22 -16.36
C SER A 211 -8.61 14.07 -16.36
N ASP A 212 -8.09 13.37 -15.34
CA ASP A 212 -6.69 13.09 -15.10
C ASP A 212 -6.48 11.77 -14.32
N GLN A 213 -5.22 11.31 -14.22
CA GLN A 213 -4.85 10.06 -13.52
C GLN A 213 -5.10 10.13 -12.00
N GLY A 214 -5.13 11.32 -11.40
CA GLY A 214 -5.45 11.50 -9.99
C GLY A 214 -6.89 11.12 -9.66
N GLU A 215 -7.85 11.40 -10.55
CA GLU A 215 -9.23 10.92 -10.42
C GLU A 215 -9.32 9.39 -10.54
N VAL A 216 -8.56 8.77 -11.43
CA VAL A 216 -8.52 7.30 -11.57
C VAL A 216 -8.07 6.64 -10.27
N TRP A 217 -7.05 7.18 -9.60
CA TRP A 217 -6.60 6.69 -8.29
C TRP A 217 -7.58 6.94 -7.15
N LEU A 218 -8.44 7.96 -7.28
CA LEU A 218 -9.40 8.31 -6.24
C LEU A 218 -10.72 7.54 -6.34
N LYS A 219 -11.03 6.98 -7.52
CA LYS A 219 -12.15 6.04 -7.73
C LYS A 219 -12.18 4.91 -6.71
N ASP A 220 -11.00 4.40 -6.31
CA ASP A 220 -10.89 3.24 -5.43
C ASP A 220 -11.34 3.51 -3.98
N TYR A 221 -11.48 4.77 -3.57
CA TYR A 221 -12.03 5.14 -2.25
C TYR A 221 -13.56 5.28 -2.24
N GLU A 222 -14.22 5.25 -3.41
CA GLU A 222 -15.68 5.30 -3.58
C GLU A 222 -16.39 6.49 -2.86
N ASP A 223 -15.67 7.60 -2.63
CA ASP A 223 -16.18 8.84 -2.00
C ASP A 223 -15.81 10.06 -2.86
N ASP A 224 -16.82 10.67 -3.51
CA ASP A 224 -16.65 11.86 -4.37
C ASP A 224 -16.09 13.09 -3.63
N THR A 225 -16.13 13.09 -2.29
CA THR A 225 -15.63 14.19 -1.44
C THR A 225 -14.27 13.92 -0.82
N ILE A 226 -13.61 12.81 -1.17
CA ILE A 226 -12.30 12.44 -0.61
C ILE A 226 -11.22 13.51 -0.86
N LYS A 227 -11.28 14.22 -2.00
CA LYS A 227 -10.37 15.34 -2.30
C LYS A 227 -10.51 16.45 -1.24
N GLU A 228 -11.74 16.82 -0.94
CA GLU A 228 -12.12 17.85 0.03
C GLU A 228 -11.85 17.43 1.48
N GLN A 229 -12.19 16.18 1.84
CA GLN A 229 -12.00 15.65 3.20
C GLN A 229 -10.52 15.58 3.62
N VAL A 230 -9.63 15.29 2.66
CA VAL A 230 -8.21 15.07 2.92
C VAL A 230 -7.42 16.39 3.04
N HIS A 231 -8.05 17.56 2.91
CA HIS A 231 -7.43 18.87 3.14
C HIS A 231 -7.07 19.17 4.62
N GLY A 232 -5.99 18.54 5.14
CA GLY A 232 -5.50 18.66 6.53
C GLY A 232 -3.97 18.68 6.70
N ASN A 233 -3.46 18.89 7.92
CA ASN A 233 -2.06 19.26 8.27
C ASN A 233 -1.51 18.34 9.41
N MET A 234 -0.22 18.20 9.75
CA MET A 234 1.06 18.89 9.45
C MET A 234 2.26 17.95 9.81
N TRP A 235 3.44 17.97 9.14
CA TRP A 235 4.74 17.24 9.39
C TRP A 235 5.26 16.06 8.49
N GLY A 236 6.61 15.98 8.33
CA GLY A 236 7.55 14.94 8.80
C GLY A 236 7.65 13.44 8.37
N GLN A 237 7.78 13.04 7.09
CA GLN A 237 7.73 11.62 6.59
C GLN A 237 7.74 10.45 7.59
N THR A 238 8.80 10.26 8.35
CA THR A 238 8.85 9.61 9.65
C THR A 238 10.07 10.22 10.33
N TRP A 239 10.03 10.36 11.65
CA TRP A 239 11.13 10.93 12.42
C TRP A 239 11.78 9.91 13.37
N ASP A 240 11.49 8.62 13.21
CA ASP A 240 12.00 7.52 14.07
C ASP A 240 13.53 7.59 14.27
N ASN A 241 14.27 7.88 13.19
CA ASN A 241 15.74 7.93 13.20
C ASN A 241 16.35 9.08 14.03
N ILE A 242 15.55 10.06 14.48
CA ILE A 242 16.00 11.10 15.43
C ILE A 242 15.50 10.86 16.86
N ALA A 243 14.78 9.76 17.12
CA ALA A 243 14.20 9.47 18.43
C ALA A 243 15.25 9.50 19.55
N GLU A 244 16.31 8.70 19.44
CA GLU A 244 17.37 8.59 20.46
C GLU A 244 18.06 9.93 20.79
N LYS A 245 18.04 10.89 19.86
CA LYS A 245 18.61 12.23 20.02
C LYS A 245 17.63 13.25 20.62
N THR A 246 16.34 12.90 20.68
CA THR A 246 15.24 13.81 21.03
C THR A 246 14.27 13.23 22.07
N LEU A 247 14.62 12.11 22.72
CA LEU A 247 13.80 11.48 23.76
C LEU A 247 13.44 12.48 24.88
N PRO A 248 12.18 12.47 25.37
CA PRO A 248 11.79 13.22 26.57
C PRO A 248 12.63 12.90 27.80
N TYR A 249 13.11 11.65 27.92
CA TYR A 249 14.00 11.20 28.98
C TYR A 249 15.20 10.45 28.39
N PRO A 250 16.28 11.14 27.99
CA PRO A 250 17.44 10.51 27.34
C PRO A 250 18.33 9.73 28.32
N ASP A 251 18.33 10.08 29.62
CA ASP A 251 19.10 9.39 30.67
C ASP A 251 18.47 8.07 31.13
N VAL A 252 17.39 7.62 30.47
CA VAL A 252 16.68 6.37 30.79
C VAL A 252 17.02 5.35 29.72
N GLU A 253 17.86 4.39 30.08
CA GLU A 253 18.20 3.25 29.21
C GLU A 253 16.92 2.46 28.88
N ASP A 254 16.53 2.52 27.61
CA ASP A 254 15.58 1.58 27.02
C ASP A 254 16.34 0.34 26.53
N SER A 255 15.64 -0.77 26.25
CA SER A 255 16.30 -1.93 25.65
C SER A 255 16.62 -1.66 24.19
N ASP A 256 17.90 -1.75 23.78
CA ASP A 256 18.25 -1.81 22.36
C ASP A 256 17.77 -3.15 21.79
N TYR A 257 16.57 -3.15 21.21
CA TYR A 257 15.94 -4.33 20.62
C TYR A 257 16.81 -4.94 19.52
N THR A 258 17.58 -4.12 18.78
CA THR A 258 18.47 -4.60 17.71
C THR A 258 19.69 -5.31 18.30
N ALA A 259 20.34 -4.73 19.31
CA ALA A 259 21.44 -5.40 20.01
C ALA A 259 20.99 -6.70 20.70
N GLU A 260 19.79 -6.72 21.30
CA GLU A 260 19.23 -7.93 21.92
C GLU A 260 18.88 -9.00 20.87
N MET A 261 18.30 -8.62 19.71
CA MET A 261 18.12 -9.53 18.56
C MET A 261 19.44 -10.14 18.10
N ILE A 262 20.49 -9.34 17.94
CA ILE A 262 21.83 -9.81 17.53
C ILE A 262 22.39 -10.79 18.58
N LYS A 263 22.32 -10.45 19.86
CA LYS A 263 22.74 -11.29 21.00
C LYS A 263 21.98 -12.61 21.08
N GLN A 264 20.70 -12.62 20.68
CA GLN A 264 19.87 -13.82 20.58
C GLN A 264 20.06 -14.60 19.26
N ASN A 265 21.01 -14.20 18.40
CA ASN A 265 21.33 -14.80 17.11
C ASN A 265 20.13 -14.81 16.14
N TYR A 266 19.38 -13.71 16.08
CA TYR A 266 18.38 -13.52 15.03
C TYR A 266 19.00 -13.54 13.64
N THR A 267 18.25 -14.11 12.70
CA THR A 267 18.51 -14.12 11.25
C THR A 267 17.27 -13.58 10.55
N ALA A 268 17.34 -13.24 9.25
CA ALA A 268 16.16 -12.82 8.51
C ALA A 268 15.03 -13.87 8.57
N ILE A 269 15.37 -15.16 8.41
CA ILE A 269 14.39 -16.25 8.58
C ILE A 269 13.75 -16.23 9.98
N LYS A 270 14.54 -16.01 11.05
CA LYS A 270 14.01 -15.94 12.42
C LYS A 270 13.12 -14.71 12.65
N ILE A 271 13.39 -13.59 11.96
CA ILE A 271 12.49 -12.41 11.95
C ILE A 271 11.13 -12.80 11.38
N PHE A 272 11.07 -13.36 10.17
CA PHE A 272 9.80 -13.78 9.56
C PHE A 272 9.10 -14.90 10.35
N GLN A 273 9.83 -15.81 10.99
CA GLN A 273 9.23 -16.82 11.87
C GLN A 273 8.63 -16.21 13.14
N THR A 274 9.20 -15.11 13.63
CA THR A 274 8.65 -14.37 14.79
C THR A 274 7.34 -13.70 14.38
N ALA A 275 7.28 -13.09 13.20
CA ALA A 275 6.06 -12.53 12.64
C ALA A 275 5.00 -13.61 12.36
N GLU A 276 5.33 -14.74 11.70
CA GLU A 276 4.39 -15.86 11.49
C GLU A 276 3.79 -16.37 12.81
N ASN A 277 4.60 -16.48 13.88
CA ASN A 277 4.12 -16.86 15.20
C ASN A 277 3.13 -15.84 15.79
N PHE A 278 3.27 -14.54 15.49
CA PHE A 278 2.27 -13.54 15.87
C PHE A 278 0.92 -13.85 15.25
N PHE A 279 0.86 -13.95 13.91
CA PHE A 279 -0.38 -14.19 13.18
C PHE A 279 -1.03 -15.53 13.57
N LYS A 280 -0.25 -16.60 13.68
CA LYS A 280 -0.73 -17.91 14.16
C LYS A 280 -1.31 -17.87 15.57
N SER A 281 -0.75 -17.07 16.48
CA SER A 281 -1.25 -16.95 17.86
C SER A 281 -2.69 -16.40 17.93
N ILE A 282 -3.08 -15.57 16.95
CA ILE A 282 -4.42 -14.98 16.85
C ILE A 282 -5.33 -15.76 15.90
N ASN A 283 -5.04 -17.03 15.61
CA ASN A 283 -5.85 -17.91 14.76
C ASN A 283 -5.93 -17.50 13.26
N LEU A 284 -4.93 -16.77 12.77
CA LEU A 284 -4.72 -16.52 11.33
C LEU A 284 -3.93 -17.67 10.67
N THR A 285 -3.60 -17.53 9.38
CA THR A 285 -3.22 -18.65 8.50
C THR A 285 -1.71 -18.84 8.47
N GLU A 286 -1.21 -19.98 8.97
CA GLU A 286 0.20 -20.38 8.83
C GLU A 286 0.70 -20.22 7.38
N MET A 287 1.90 -19.66 7.19
CA MET A 287 2.42 -19.35 5.86
C MET A 287 2.63 -20.65 5.06
N PRO A 288 2.18 -20.72 3.81
CA PRO A 288 2.29 -21.95 3.03
C PRO A 288 3.75 -22.29 2.73
N ARG A 289 4.06 -23.58 2.54
CA ARG A 289 5.43 -24.04 2.24
C ARG A 289 6.04 -23.38 0.98
N THR A 290 5.20 -22.91 0.06
CA THR A 290 5.56 -22.10 -1.12
C THR A 290 6.16 -20.76 -0.73
N PHE A 291 5.58 -20.05 0.25
CA PHE A 291 6.09 -18.78 0.77
C PHE A 291 7.55 -18.92 1.23
N TRP A 292 7.82 -19.85 2.15
CA TRP A 292 9.16 -20.09 2.69
C TRP A 292 10.19 -20.54 1.65
N LYS A 293 9.74 -21.25 0.60
CA LYS A 293 10.60 -21.76 -0.46
C LYS A 293 10.93 -20.72 -1.53
N ASN A 294 9.97 -19.86 -1.87
CA ASN A 294 10.03 -19.02 -3.07
C ASN A 294 10.30 -17.54 -2.76
N SER A 295 10.14 -17.09 -1.52
CA SER A 295 10.40 -15.70 -1.11
C SER A 295 11.89 -15.34 -1.12
N ILE A 296 12.19 -14.05 -1.28
CA ILE A 296 13.54 -13.49 -1.14
C ILE A 296 13.54 -12.68 0.15
N LEU A 297 14.06 -13.29 1.22
CA LEU A 297 14.05 -12.71 2.57
C LEU A 297 15.42 -12.11 2.96
N GLU A 298 16.44 -12.27 2.12
CA GLU A 298 17.79 -11.71 2.26
C GLU A 298 18.27 -11.22 0.88
N LYS A 299 19.16 -10.21 0.86
CA LYS A 299 19.70 -9.63 -0.39
C LYS A 299 20.62 -10.64 -1.11
N PRO A 300 20.28 -11.13 -2.32
CA PRO A 300 21.14 -12.06 -3.06
C PRO A 300 22.44 -11.36 -3.51
N ALA A 301 23.57 -12.06 -3.39
CA ALA A 301 24.89 -11.53 -3.79
C ALA A 301 25.19 -11.70 -5.31
N ASP A 302 24.38 -12.49 -6.03
CA ASP A 302 24.60 -12.88 -7.42
C ASP A 302 23.99 -11.92 -8.46
N ARG A 303 23.11 -11.00 -8.05
CA ARG A 303 22.30 -10.19 -8.98
C ARG A 303 21.76 -8.90 -8.38
N ASN A 304 21.46 -7.94 -9.25
CA ASN A 304 20.73 -6.73 -8.88
C ASN A 304 19.21 -7.00 -8.84
N LEU A 305 18.54 -6.46 -7.83
CA LEU A 305 17.09 -6.58 -7.62
C LEU A 305 16.54 -5.28 -6.99
N ILE A 306 15.23 -5.12 -7.02
CA ILE A 306 14.53 -4.06 -6.28
C ILE A 306 14.51 -4.45 -4.80
N CYS A 307 15.33 -3.79 -3.97
CA CYS A 307 15.40 -4.11 -2.53
C CYS A 307 14.25 -3.57 -1.67
N HIS A 308 13.46 -2.61 -2.18
CA HIS A 308 12.29 -2.12 -1.46
C HIS A 308 11.33 -3.28 -1.16
N ALA A 309 10.85 -3.37 0.08
CA ALA A 309 10.01 -4.46 0.54
C ALA A 309 8.71 -4.55 -0.28
N SER A 310 8.25 -5.78 -0.50
CA SER A 310 6.96 -6.03 -1.16
C SER A 310 6.46 -7.47 -1.00
N ALA A 311 5.16 -7.59 -0.74
CA ALA A 311 4.36 -8.81 -0.77
C ALA A 311 3.69 -9.03 -2.14
N TRP A 312 3.53 -10.30 -2.53
CA TRP A 312 3.07 -10.71 -3.86
C TRP A 312 2.06 -11.85 -3.79
N ASP A 313 0.84 -11.63 -4.32
CA ASP A 313 -0.15 -12.67 -4.66
C ASP A 313 0.05 -13.10 -6.12
N PHE A 314 0.22 -14.39 -6.38
CA PHE A 314 0.38 -14.95 -7.72
C PHE A 314 -0.95 -15.39 -8.36
N TYR A 315 -2.10 -15.09 -7.75
CA TYR A 315 -3.46 -15.34 -8.25
C TYR A 315 -3.81 -16.83 -8.50
N ASP A 316 -2.95 -17.77 -8.09
CA ASP A 316 -3.16 -19.22 -8.21
C ASP A 316 -3.64 -19.90 -6.91
N GLN A 317 -3.96 -19.09 -5.90
CA GLN A 317 -4.46 -19.45 -4.57
C GLN A 317 -3.45 -20.24 -3.71
N LYS A 318 -2.17 -20.34 -4.13
CA LYS A 318 -1.17 -21.25 -3.56
C LYS A 318 0.20 -20.61 -3.34
N ASP A 319 0.62 -19.71 -4.21
CA ASP A 319 1.94 -19.08 -4.18
C ASP A 319 1.80 -17.61 -3.77
N PHE A 320 2.36 -17.30 -2.59
CA PHE A 320 2.37 -15.98 -2.00
C PHE A 320 3.79 -15.74 -1.50
N ARG A 321 4.37 -14.56 -1.75
CA ARG A 321 5.81 -14.33 -1.51
C ARG A 321 6.12 -12.94 -1.02
N ILE A 322 7.20 -12.81 -0.24
CA ILE A 322 7.82 -11.52 0.10
C ILE A 322 9.16 -11.38 -0.61
N LYS A 323 9.51 -10.16 -1.01
CA LYS A 323 10.83 -9.76 -1.49
C LYS A 323 11.33 -8.57 -0.66
N GLN A 324 12.14 -8.83 0.35
CA GLN A 324 12.72 -7.86 1.28
C GLN A 324 14.22 -8.12 1.46
N CYS A 325 15.04 -7.07 1.36
CA CYS A 325 16.49 -7.14 1.62
C CYS A 325 16.77 -6.97 3.12
N THR A 326 16.33 -7.94 3.92
CA THR A 326 16.28 -7.85 5.39
C THR A 326 17.66 -7.83 6.06
N GLU A 327 17.94 -6.81 6.86
CA GLU A 327 19.03 -6.79 7.85
C GLU A 327 18.49 -7.15 9.25
N VAL A 328 19.36 -7.53 10.18
CA VAL A 328 18.96 -7.90 11.55
C VAL A 328 18.79 -6.64 12.41
N THR A 329 17.69 -5.92 12.19
CA THR A 329 17.30 -4.74 12.98
C THR A 329 15.83 -4.79 13.37
N TYR A 330 15.46 -4.03 14.41
CA TYR A 330 14.05 -3.91 14.83
C TYR A 330 13.16 -3.25 13.76
N GLU A 331 13.67 -2.28 12.99
CA GLU A 331 12.95 -1.66 11.86
C GLU A 331 12.61 -2.69 10.78
N GLN A 332 13.56 -3.57 10.45
CA GLN A 332 13.36 -4.66 9.49
C GLN A 332 12.41 -5.74 10.04
N MET A 333 12.38 -5.96 11.35
CA MET A 333 11.36 -6.80 12.00
C MET A 333 9.96 -6.17 11.93
N SER A 334 9.82 -4.86 12.15
CA SER A 334 8.56 -4.13 11.96
C SER A 334 8.07 -4.23 10.50
N THR A 335 8.99 -4.04 9.54
CA THR A 335 8.73 -4.19 8.11
C THR A 335 8.28 -5.61 7.76
N ALA A 336 8.91 -6.64 8.34
CA ALA A 336 8.50 -8.02 8.11
C ALA A 336 7.06 -8.32 8.60
N HIS A 337 6.62 -7.71 9.71
CA HIS A 337 5.23 -7.81 10.16
C HIS A 337 4.26 -7.08 9.21
N HIS A 338 4.66 -5.90 8.70
CA HIS A 338 3.88 -5.16 7.71
C HIS A 338 3.66 -5.99 6.44
N GLU A 339 4.73 -6.53 5.85
CA GLU A 339 4.66 -7.33 4.62
C GLU A 339 3.93 -8.67 4.83
N MET A 340 4.06 -9.31 6.00
CA MET A 340 3.26 -10.50 6.32
C MET A 340 1.78 -10.19 6.54
N GLY A 341 1.43 -8.96 6.97
CA GLY A 341 0.04 -8.50 7.01
C GLY A 341 -0.64 -8.52 5.64
N HIS A 342 0.09 -8.12 4.58
CA HIS A 342 -0.38 -8.27 3.20
C HIS A 342 -0.58 -9.73 2.81
N ILE A 343 0.38 -10.61 3.14
CA ILE A 343 0.27 -12.06 2.84
C ILE A 343 -0.92 -12.70 3.55
N GLU A 344 -1.21 -12.35 4.81
CA GLU A 344 -2.40 -12.82 5.51
C GLU A 344 -3.68 -12.34 4.84
N TYR A 345 -3.76 -11.07 4.41
CA TYR A 345 -4.89 -10.56 3.66
C TYR A 345 -5.11 -11.36 2.36
N PHE A 346 -4.03 -11.65 1.63
CA PHE A 346 -4.06 -12.48 0.43
C PHE A 346 -4.59 -13.89 0.73
N LEU A 347 -4.15 -14.49 1.85
CA LEU A 347 -4.58 -15.81 2.30
C LEU A 347 -6.07 -15.85 2.71
N GLN A 348 -6.63 -14.75 3.25
CA GLN A 348 -8.07 -14.67 3.57
C GLN A 348 -8.94 -14.48 2.32
N TYR A 349 -8.56 -13.62 1.36
CA TYR A 349 -9.39 -13.34 0.19
C TYR A 349 -9.16 -14.23 -1.03
N LYS A 350 -8.16 -15.14 -1.02
CA LYS A 350 -7.77 -15.96 -2.19
C LYS A 350 -8.91 -16.75 -2.85
N ASP A 351 -9.99 -17.06 -2.12
CA ASP A 351 -11.12 -17.84 -2.63
C ASP A 351 -12.21 -16.93 -3.26
N GLN A 352 -12.04 -15.61 -3.21
CA GLN A 352 -12.92 -14.62 -3.85
C GLN A 352 -12.70 -14.55 -5.38
N PRO A 353 -13.67 -14.02 -6.15
CA PRO A 353 -13.47 -13.60 -7.54
C PRO A 353 -12.27 -12.67 -7.71
N VAL A 354 -11.61 -12.70 -8.87
CA VAL A 354 -10.40 -11.92 -9.17
C VAL A 354 -10.57 -10.41 -8.89
N PRO A 355 -11.67 -9.74 -9.26
CA PRO A 355 -11.90 -8.33 -8.92
C PRO A 355 -11.93 -8.00 -7.43
N PHE A 356 -12.11 -8.99 -6.57
CA PHE A 356 -12.21 -8.86 -5.12
C PHE A 356 -10.95 -9.36 -4.39
N ARG A 357 -9.92 -9.81 -5.12
CA ARG A 357 -8.59 -10.15 -4.56
C ARG A 357 -7.73 -8.90 -4.41
N THR A 358 -8.25 -7.96 -3.64
CA THR A 358 -7.59 -6.72 -3.26
C THR A 358 -8.11 -6.29 -1.89
N GLY A 359 -7.32 -5.53 -1.14
CA GLY A 359 -7.80 -4.95 0.12
C GLY A 359 -8.98 -4.01 -0.12
N ALA A 360 -9.94 -3.96 0.80
CA ALA A 360 -11.03 -2.98 0.78
C ALA A 360 -10.50 -1.54 0.93
N ASN A 361 -9.41 -1.37 1.68
CA ASN A 361 -8.50 -0.23 1.75
C ASN A 361 -7.22 -0.72 2.46
N ASP A 362 -6.06 -0.13 2.18
CA ASP A 362 -4.79 -0.53 2.81
C ASP A 362 -4.75 -0.10 4.30
N GLY A 363 -4.37 -1.01 5.20
CA GLY A 363 -4.34 -0.76 6.64
C GLY A 363 -3.42 -1.71 7.41
N ASP A 364 -2.44 -1.16 8.13
CA ASP A 364 -1.50 -1.94 8.97
C ASP A 364 -1.79 -1.73 10.46
N CYS A 365 -2.59 -2.62 11.05
CA CYS A 365 -2.94 -2.59 12.48
C CYS A 365 -2.05 -3.47 13.37
N ILE A 366 -1.31 -4.42 12.79
CA ILE A 366 -0.55 -5.42 13.56
C ILE A 366 0.75 -4.83 14.11
N SER A 367 1.39 -3.91 13.37
CA SER A 367 2.62 -3.23 13.85
C SER A 367 2.41 -2.46 15.16
N LEU A 368 1.18 -1.98 15.44
CA LEU A 368 0.84 -1.30 16.69
C LEU A 368 0.79 -2.24 17.91
N SER A 369 0.33 -3.48 17.74
CA SER A 369 0.29 -4.48 18.83
C SER A 369 1.68 -5.09 19.07
N PHE A 370 2.37 -5.47 17.99
CA PHE A 370 3.70 -6.07 18.04
C PHE A 370 4.72 -5.11 18.68
N GLY A 371 4.64 -3.81 18.39
CA GLY A 371 5.59 -2.81 18.90
C GLY A 371 5.36 -2.36 20.36
N THR A 372 4.42 -2.94 21.11
CA THR A 372 4.17 -2.56 22.51
C THR A 372 5.24 -3.10 23.45
N THR A 373 5.53 -2.40 24.57
CA THR A 373 6.51 -2.90 25.54
C THR A 373 6.03 -4.20 26.20
N THR A 374 4.71 -4.38 26.33
CA THR A 374 4.07 -5.63 26.72
C THR A 374 4.43 -6.78 25.78
N HIS A 375 4.31 -6.61 24.46
CA HIS A 375 4.66 -7.66 23.51
C HIS A 375 6.17 -7.94 23.48
N LEU A 376 7.00 -6.88 23.42
CA LEU A 376 8.45 -7.00 23.34
C LEU A 376 9.07 -7.70 24.58
N ARG A 377 8.43 -7.60 25.76
CA ARG A 377 8.78 -8.44 26.93
C ARG A 377 8.44 -9.92 26.72
N LYS A 378 7.24 -10.24 26.20
CA LYS A 378 6.83 -11.65 25.96
C LYS A 378 7.77 -12.38 25.01
N ILE A 379 8.26 -11.70 23.97
CA ILE A 379 9.23 -12.27 23.02
C ILE A 379 10.70 -12.12 23.45
N GLY A 380 10.96 -11.55 24.64
CA GLY A 380 12.29 -11.47 25.24
C GLY A 380 13.23 -10.41 24.67
N LEU A 381 12.73 -9.42 23.92
CA LEU A 381 13.52 -8.27 23.43
C LEU A 381 13.61 -7.13 24.45
N ILE A 382 12.68 -7.08 25.41
CA ILE A 382 12.82 -6.29 26.65
C ILE A 382 13.07 -7.25 27.81
N THR A 383 14.15 -7.02 28.55
CA THR A 383 14.57 -7.86 29.69
C THR A 383 14.23 -7.26 31.06
N SER A 384 13.64 -6.06 31.11
CA SER A 384 13.29 -5.37 32.34
C SER A 384 11.86 -5.70 32.81
N ASP A 385 11.75 -6.25 34.02
CA ASP A 385 10.49 -6.70 34.63
C ASP A 385 9.54 -5.55 35.04
N ASN A 386 10.03 -4.32 35.16
CA ASN A 386 9.26 -3.19 35.68
C ASN A 386 9.15 -2.06 34.64
N PRO A 387 7.95 -1.69 34.17
CA PRO A 387 7.78 -0.57 33.24
C PRO A 387 7.99 0.77 33.96
N ASP A 388 9.15 1.40 33.75
CA ASP A 388 9.34 2.81 34.11
C ASP A 388 8.38 3.67 33.25
N PRO A 389 7.50 4.50 33.84
CA PRO A 389 6.64 5.41 33.09
C PRO A 389 7.39 6.33 32.10
N LYS A 390 8.68 6.59 32.32
CA LYS A 390 9.54 7.31 31.38
C LYS A 390 9.85 6.52 30.11
N ILE A 391 10.05 5.20 30.22
CA ILE A 391 10.20 4.30 29.06
C ILE A 391 8.90 4.28 28.26
N VAL A 392 7.74 4.26 28.94
CA VAL A 392 6.42 4.35 28.27
C VAL A 392 6.28 5.69 27.53
N LEU A 393 6.72 6.81 28.10
CA LEU A 393 6.69 8.11 27.41
C LEU A 393 7.67 8.17 26.22
N ASN A 394 8.88 7.64 26.36
CA ASN A 394 9.86 7.54 25.27
C ASN A 394 9.30 6.69 24.10
N ASN A 395 8.61 5.58 24.40
CA ASN A 395 7.98 4.74 23.37
C ASN A 395 6.73 5.39 22.74
N LEU A 396 5.89 6.09 23.50
CA LEU A 396 4.82 6.93 22.93
C LEU A 396 5.37 8.04 22.04
N TYR A 397 6.51 8.63 22.40
CA TYR A 397 7.20 9.64 21.59
C TYR A 397 7.72 9.03 20.28
N ARG A 398 8.37 7.85 20.32
CA ARG A 398 8.76 7.09 19.11
C ARG A 398 7.56 6.80 18.21
N VAL A 399 6.44 6.29 18.76
CA VAL A 399 5.20 6.09 17.98
C VAL A 399 4.67 7.41 17.38
N GLY A 400 4.82 8.53 18.08
CA GLY A 400 4.52 9.86 17.54
C GLY A 400 5.39 10.24 16.35
N LEU A 401 6.70 10.03 16.44
CA LEU A 401 7.67 10.28 15.37
C LEU A 401 7.43 9.39 14.15
N GLY A 402 7.04 8.12 14.34
CA GLY A 402 6.78 7.18 13.24
C GLY A 402 5.39 7.30 12.62
N LYS A 403 4.34 7.57 13.42
CA LYS A 403 2.94 7.54 12.95
C LYS A 403 2.33 8.93 12.76
N ILE A 404 2.52 9.86 13.70
CA ILE A 404 1.92 11.21 13.61
C ILE A 404 2.69 12.10 12.62
N ALA A 405 4.02 12.06 12.65
CA ALA A 405 4.83 12.81 11.69
C ALA A 405 4.66 12.29 10.23
N PHE A 406 4.20 11.04 10.03
CA PHE A 406 4.00 10.47 8.69
C PHE A 406 2.80 11.01 7.94
N LEU A 407 1.62 11.05 8.57
CA LEU A 407 0.33 11.43 7.93
C LEU A 407 0.45 12.55 6.87
N PRO A 408 1.10 13.69 7.16
CA PRO A 408 1.16 14.86 6.27
C PRO A 408 2.15 14.70 5.12
N PHE A 409 3.16 13.84 5.26
CA PHE A 409 3.92 13.35 4.11
C PHE A 409 3.08 12.44 3.23
N GLY A 410 2.38 11.49 3.86
CA GLY A 410 1.40 10.61 3.23
C GLY A 410 0.42 11.41 2.35
N TYR A 411 -0.08 12.52 2.90
CA TYR A 411 -0.95 13.45 2.21
C TYR A 411 -0.25 14.26 1.09
N LEU A 412 0.83 15.00 1.40
CA LEU A 412 1.39 15.95 0.45
C LEU A 412 1.95 15.28 -0.82
N MET A 413 2.36 14.01 -0.72
CA MET A 413 2.87 13.24 -1.86
C MET A 413 1.83 13.11 -2.97
N ASP A 414 0.59 12.74 -2.63
CA ASP A 414 -0.48 12.62 -3.62
C ASP A 414 -1.14 13.97 -3.92
N LEU A 415 -1.18 14.92 -2.98
CA LEU A 415 -1.58 16.30 -3.29
C LEU A 415 -0.69 16.91 -4.39
N TRP A 416 0.64 16.72 -4.32
CA TRP A 416 1.56 17.14 -5.37
C TRP A 416 1.29 16.41 -6.69
N ARG A 417 1.10 15.08 -6.65
CA ARG A 417 0.84 14.30 -7.87
C ARG A 417 -0.50 14.65 -8.52
N TRP A 418 -1.56 14.89 -7.77
CA TRP A 418 -2.85 15.33 -8.32
C TRP A 418 -2.74 16.74 -8.93
N ASP A 419 -1.99 17.65 -8.31
CA ASP A 419 -1.70 18.95 -8.91
C ASP A 419 -0.87 18.83 -10.22
N VAL A 420 0.02 17.83 -10.31
CA VAL A 420 0.77 17.53 -11.54
C VAL A 420 -0.12 16.88 -12.62
N PHE A 421 -0.94 15.88 -12.27
CA PHE A 421 -1.83 15.20 -13.22
C PHE A 421 -2.91 16.15 -13.76
N SER A 422 -3.53 16.96 -12.92
CA SER A 422 -4.49 18.00 -13.34
C SER A 422 -3.84 19.15 -14.15
N GLY A 423 -2.50 19.21 -14.21
CA GLY A 423 -1.75 20.26 -14.90
C GLY A 423 -1.67 21.59 -14.14
N LYS A 424 -2.19 21.67 -12.91
CA LYS A 424 -2.10 22.84 -12.01
C LYS A 424 -0.64 23.15 -11.62
N THR A 425 0.17 22.12 -11.44
CA THR A 425 1.63 22.23 -11.32
C THR A 425 2.26 21.88 -12.67
N THR A 426 2.82 22.87 -13.36
CA THR A 426 3.45 22.68 -14.68
C THR A 426 4.86 22.07 -14.55
N PRO A 427 5.42 21.44 -15.61
CA PRO A 427 6.76 20.84 -15.59
C PRO A 427 7.90 21.77 -15.18
N ASP A 428 7.74 23.08 -15.40
CA ASP A 428 8.70 24.13 -15.06
C ASP A 428 8.54 24.62 -13.60
N ASN A 429 7.64 24.01 -12.82
CA ASN A 429 7.40 24.29 -11.39
C ASN A 429 7.35 22.99 -10.54
N TYR A 430 7.74 21.85 -11.10
CA TYR A 430 7.66 20.54 -10.44
C TYR A 430 8.42 20.51 -9.11
N ASN A 431 9.65 21.05 -9.07
CA ASN A 431 10.52 20.97 -7.91
C ASN A 431 10.19 22.04 -6.87
N CYS A 432 9.92 23.27 -7.31
CA CYS A 432 9.52 24.38 -6.43
C CYS A 432 8.17 24.09 -5.75
N LYS A 433 7.16 23.55 -6.47
CA LYS A 433 5.88 23.20 -5.85
C LYS A 433 5.97 21.99 -4.93
N TRP A 434 6.90 21.06 -5.17
CA TRP A 434 7.20 20.01 -4.19
C TRP A 434 7.71 20.61 -2.88
N TRP A 435 8.70 21.51 -2.94
CA TRP A 435 9.26 22.14 -1.74
C TRP A 435 8.29 23.10 -1.05
N GLU A 436 7.46 23.86 -1.77
CA GLU A 436 6.38 24.67 -1.20
C GLU A 436 5.39 23.82 -0.37
N LEU A 437 5.04 22.63 -0.84
CA LEU A 437 4.18 21.70 -0.10
C LEU A 437 4.90 21.07 1.10
N ARG A 438 6.19 20.74 0.96
CA ARG A 438 7.04 20.25 2.06
C ARG A 438 7.19 21.31 3.17
N GLU A 439 7.42 22.57 2.81
CA GLU A 439 7.51 23.68 3.77
C GLU A 439 6.13 23.95 4.41
N LYS A 440 5.09 24.17 3.61
CA LYS A 440 3.74 24.49 4.09
C LYS A 440 3.18 23.43 5.03
N TYR A 441 3.25 22.16 4.62
CA TYR A 441 2.66 21.08 5.40
C TYR A 441 3.63 20.55 6.44
N GLN A 442 4.95 20.63 6.27
CA GLN A 442 5.88 19.97 7.19
C GLN A 442 6.84 20.87 7.97
N GLY A 443 6.96 22.14 7.63
CA GLY A 443 7.99 23.02 8.17
C GLY A 443 9.41 22.52 7.85
N LEU A 444 9.59 21.82 6.72
CA LEU A 444 10.88 21.24 6.31
C LEU A 444 11.35 21.85 4.98
N GLU A 445 12.57 22.35 4.98
CA GLU A 445 13.30 22.89 3.83
C GLU A 445 14.48 21.98 3.42
N PRO A 446 15.00 22.11 2.18
CA PRO A 446 16.23 21.41 1.78
C PRO A 446 17.49 22.05 2.40
N PRO A 447 18.58 21.29 2.67
CA PRO A 447 19.82 21.81 3.28
C PRO A 447 20.72 22.61 2.32
N VAL A 448 20.23 22.86 1.11
CA VAL A 448 20.81 23.67 0.03
C VAL A 448 19.68 24.26 -0.80
N ASP A 449 19.91 25.41 -1.42
CA ASP A 449 19.03 25.93 -2.46
C ASP A 449 18.82 24.88 -3.56
N ARG A 450 17.57 24.70 -3.99
CA ARG A 450 17.16 23.81 -5.08
C ARG A 450 16.52 24.65 -6.18
N SER A 451 16.62 24.19 -7.42
CA SER A 451 16.08 24.87 -8.59
C SER A 451 15.18 23.96 -9.42
N GLU A 452 14.77 24.43 -10.59
CA GLU A 452 14.07 23.60 -11.59
C GLU A 452 15.02 22.88 -12.57
N GLU A 453 16.34 22.95 -12.36
CA GLU A 453 17.27 21.98 -12.92
C GLU A 453 17.23 20.65 -12.11
N ASP A 454 16.80 20.72 -10.85
CA ASP A 454 16.59 19.57 -9.98
C ASP A 454 15.20 18.91 -10.19
N PHE A 455 15.03 17.73 -9.61
CA PHE A 455 13.74 17.03 -9.52
C PHE A 455 13.73 16.08 -8.32
N ASP A 456 13.64 16.66 -7.13
CA ASP A 456 13.69 15.96 -5.84
C ASP A 456 12.53 14.99 -5.54
N PRO A 457 11.30 15.12 -6.11
CA PRO A 457 10.25 14.10 -5.95
C PRO A 457 10.71 12.68 -6.33
N ALA A 458 11.54 12.56 -7.37
CA ALA A 458 12.03 11.26 -7.83
C ALA A 458 12.98 10.55 -6.86
N ALA A 459 13.49 11.23 -5.83
CA ALA A 459 14.29 10.61 -4.76
C ALA A 459 13.45 9.73 -3.80
N LYS A 460 12.12 9.67 -3.99
CA LYS A 460 11.20 8.76 -3.29
C LYS A 460 10.65 7.69 -4.26
N TYR A 461 10.91 6.42 -3.95
CA TYR A 461 10.55 5.26 -4.79
C TYR A 461 9.11 5.30 -5.34
N HIS A 462 8.11 5.52 -4.49
CA HIS A 462 6.69 5.52 -4.88
C HIS A 462 6.31 6.55 -5.95
N ILE A 463 7.07 7.64 -6.11
CA ILE A 463 6.88 8.60 -7.21
C ILE A 463 7.30 7.97 -8.55
N ILE A 464 8.49 7.36 -8.59
CA ILE A 464 9.07 6.80 -9.83
C ILE A 464 8.55 5.41 -10.19
N ALA A 465 7.98 4.69 -9.23
CA ALA A 465 7.43 3.34 -9.40
C ALA A 465 5.91 3.33 -9.68
N ASP A 466 5.29 4.50 -9.89
CA ASP A 466 3.85 4.61 -10.19
C ASP A 466 2.93 3.99 -9.11
N VAL A 467 3.27 4.20 -7.82
CA VAL A 467 2.48 3.66 -6.69
C VAL A 467 1.73 4.79 -5.98
N PRO A 468 0.38 4.82 -5.99
CA PRO A 468 -0.43 5.79 -5.22
C PRO A 468 -0.04 5.82 -3.73
N TYR A 469 -0.04 6.99 -3.09
CA TYR A 469 0.49 7.16 -1.73
C TYR A 469 -0.57 7.49 -0.66
N LEU A 470 -1.75 7.98 -1.04
CA LEU A 470 -2.87 8.24 -0.14
C LEU A 470 -3.26 7.00 0.68
N ARG A 471 -3.04 5.79 0.11
CA ARG A 471 -3.15 4.50 0.79
C ARG A 471 -2.48 4.48 2.16
N TYR A 472 -1.29 5.09 2.29
CA TYR A 472 -0.55 5.12 3.54
C TYR A 472 -1.12 6.17 4.51
N PHE A 473 -1.59 7.31 4.03
CA PHE A 473 -2.29 8.30 4.87
C PHE A 473 -3.53 7.69 5.52
N ILE A 474 -4.38 7.04 4.71
CA ILE A 474 -5.60 6.38 5.19
C ILE A 474 -5.25 5.20 6.10
N SER A 475 -4.29 4.35 5.72
CA SER A 475 -3.75 3.29 6.58
C SER A 475 -3.36 3.79 7.96
N PHE A 476 -2.70 4.95 8.06
CA PHE A 476 -2.24 5.54 9.32
C PHE A 476 -3.37 6.15 10.17
N VAL A 477 -4.57 6.34 9.61
CA VAL A 477 -5.79 6.67 10.36
C VAL A 477 -6.56 5.42 10.75
N ILE A 478 -6.87 4.53 9.79
CA ILE A 478 -7.72 3.36 10.04
C ILE A 478 -7.04 2.29 10.90
N GLN A 479 -5.70 2.21 10.90
CA GLN A 479 -4.99 1.26 11.77
C GLN A 479 -5.27 1.47 13.25
N PHE A 480 -5.43 2.72 13.71
CA PHE A 480 -5.79 2.99 15.10
C PHE A 480 -7.26 2.67 15.40
N GLN A 481 -8.14 2.73 14.39
CA GLN A 481 -9.53 2.29 14.53
C GLN A 481 -9.62 0.77 14.67
N PHE A 482 -8.91 0.03 13.81
CA PHE A 482 -8.80 -1.43 13.87
C PHE A 482 -8.10 -1.89 15.14
N HIS A 483 -6.92 -1.33 15.47
CA HIS A 483 -6.20 -1.64 16.71
C HIS A 483 -7.11 -1.41 17.93
N ARG A 484 -7.79 -0.26 18.04
CA ARG A 484 -8.76 -0.03 19.12
C ARG A 484 -9.84 -1.12 19.18
N ALA A 485 -10.51 -1.42 18.07
CA ALA A 485 -11.59 -2.42 18.05
C ALA A 485 -11.10 -3.84 18.39
N LEU A 486 -9.91 -4.23 17.92
CA LEU A 486 -9.26 -5.51 18.23
C LEU A 486 -8.85 -5.57 19.72
N CYS A 487 -8.37 -4.47 20.29
CA CYS A 487 -8.02 -4.36 21.70
C CYS A 487 -9.23 -4.37 22.64
N GLU A 488 -10.37 -3.80 22.22
CA GLU A 488 -11.65 -3.93 22.93
C GLU A 488 -12.13 -5.39 22.94
N LYS A 489 -12.06 -6.07 21.77
CA LYS A 489 -12.38 -7.50 21.65
C LYS A 489 -11.46 -8.40 22.46
N ALA A 490 -10.15 -8.10 22.46
CA ALA A 490 -9.17 -8.82 23.27
C ALA A 490 -9.32 -8.56 24.79
N GLY A 491 -10.16 -7.59 25.18
CA GLY A 491 -10.28 -7.13 26.56
C GLY A 491 -9.02 -6.43 27.09
N GLN A 492 -8.10 -6.01 26.21
CA GLN A 492 -6.82 -5.38 26.54
C GLN A 492 -6.92 -3.85 26.61
N TYR A 493 -7.91 -3.25 25.95
CA TYR A 493 -8.21 -1.82 26.04
C TYR A 493 -9.60 -1.57 26.65
N GLU A 494 -9.69 -0.53 27.48
CA GLU A 494 -10.96 -0.02 27.99
C GLU A 494 -10.87 1.52 28.13
N PRO A 495 -11.77 2.30 27.51
CA PRO A 495 -11.75 3.76 27.59
C PRO A 495 -11.75 4.27 29.04
N ASN A 496 -10.82 5.17 29.35
CA ASN A 496 -10.59 5.76 30.69
C ASN A 496 -10.09 4.79 31.78
N ASN A 497 -9.74 3.53 31.46
CA ASN A 497 -9.09 2.64 32.41
C ASN A 497 -7.56 2.73 32.30
N PRO A 498 -6.83 3.33 33.27
CA PRO A 498 -5.38 3.46 33.21
C PRO A 498 -4.62 2.13 33.30
N LYS A 499 -5.29 1.02 33.64
CA LYS A 499 -4.72 -0.34 33.62
C LYS A 499 -4.88 -1.05 32.27
N LYS A 500 -5.63 -0.46 31.34
CA LYS A 500 -5.88 -0.97 29.99
C LYS A 500 -5.74 0.14 28.94
N PRO A 501 -4.59 0.83 28.86
CA PRO A 501 -4.38 1.88 27.88
C PRO A 501 -4.10 1.29 26.50
N LEU A 502 -4.53 1.98 25.43
CA LEU A 502 -4.42 1.45 24.06
C LEU A 502 -2.96 1.20 23.61
N HIS A 503 -2.00 1.98 24.14
CA HIS A 503 -0.59 1.89 23.77
C HIS A 503 0.19 0.73 24.42
N GLU A 504 -0.42 0.00 25.35
CA GLU A 504 0.12 -1.27 25.89
C GLU A 504 -0.78 -2.46 25.53
N CYS A 505 -1.74 -2.28 24.61
CA CYS A 505 -2.54 -3.39 24.13
C CYS A 505 -1.71 -4.34 23.27
N ASP A 506 -1.61 -5.59 23.71
CA ASP A 506 -1.07 -6.68 22.92
C ASP A 506 -2.16 -7.74 22.65
N ILE A 507 -2.54 -7.90 21.38
CA ILE A 507 -3.52 -8.90 20.94
C ILE A 507 -2.90 -10.29 20.71
N TYR A 508 -1.59 -10.47 20.87
CA TYR A 508 -0.93 -11.78 20.79
C TYR A 508 -1.62 -12.84 21.67
N GLU A 509 -1.78 -14.05 21.13
CA GLU A 509 -2.54 -15.18 21.72
C GLU A 509 -4.06 -14.92 21.91
N ASN A 510 -4.61 -13.80 21.42
CA ASN A 510 -6.04 -13.52 21.48
C ASN A 510 -6.78 -13.94 20.21
N THR A 511 -7.35 -15.14 20.24
CA THR A 511 -8.11 -15.68 19.11
C THR A 511 -9.41 -14.92 18.80
N ASP A 512 -10.04 -14.24 19.77
CA ASP A 512 -11.27 -13.47 19.53
C ASP A 512 -11.03 -12.18 18.74
N ALA A 513 -9.87 -11.54 18.95
CA ALA A 513 -9.40 -10.43 18.13
C ALA A 513 -9.13 -10.89 16.69
N GLY A 514 -8.31 -11.94 16.50
CA GLY A 514 -8.00 -12.42 15.15
C GLY A 514 -9.19 -13.04 14.42
N ASN A 515 -10.13 -13.69 15.11
CA ASN A 515 -11.41 -14.14 14.53
C ASN A 515 -12.31 -12.99 14.05
N ALA A 516 -12.04 -11.75 14.45
CA ALA A 516 -12.72 -10.56 13.96
C ALA A 516 -11.90 -9.74 12.95
N LEU A 517 -10.65 -10.14 12.71
CA LEU A 517 -9.79 -9.62 11.65
C LEU A 517 -9.89 -10.47 10.36
N LYS A 518 -10.37 -11.71 10.49
CA LYS A 518 -10.79 -12.62 9.43
C LYS A 518 -12.20 -12.31 8.96
#